data_AF-F7RPX4-F1
#
_entry.id   AF-F7RPX4-F1
#
_cell.length_a   1.000
_cell.length_b   1.000
_cell.length_c   1.000
_cell.angle_alpha   90.00
_cell.angle_beta   90.00
_cell.angle_gamma   90.00
#
_symmetry.space_group_name_H-M   'P 1'
#
loop_
_entity.id
_entity.type
_entity.pdbx_description
1 polymer ?
#
loop_
_entity_poly.entity_id
_entity_poly.type
_entity_poly.pdbx_seq_one_letter_code
_entity_poly.pdbx_strand_id
1 'polypeptide(L)'
;MLKNLIETIKNHHHINTQDELAALLARDSALMQQVKTADAKHWVNFTKQTFDGWYCVSTPLLTTFHVYYQERGKNIWGEDVFSNQSEAVAAVIFMSGLWDSEFNPTS
;
A
#
# COMPACT_ATOMS: atom_id res chain seq x y z
N MET A 1 -4.45 10.25 -7.54
CA MET A 1 -3.11 9.81 -7.11
C MET A 1 -3.21 9.26 -5.70
N LEU A 2 -2.57 8.14 -5.41
CA LEU A 2 -2.67 7.43 -4.12
C LEU A 2 -2.25 8.31 -2.94
N LYS A 3 -1.25 9.18 -3.13
CA LYS A 3 -0.81 10.15 -2.11
C LYS A 3 -1.96 11.07 -1.64
N ASN A 4 -2.65 11.73 -2.57
CA ASN A 4 -3.77 12.63 -2.23
C ASN A 4 -4.92 11.89 -1.53
N LEU A 5 -5.14 10.62 -1.89
CA LEU A 5 -6.13 9.77 -1.22
C LEU A 5 -5.70 9.50 0.23
N ILE A 6 -4.43 9.17 0.48
CA ILE A 6 -3.89 8.97 1.83
C ILE A 6 -4.01 10.25 2.68
N GLU A 7 -3.70 11.42 2.13
CA GLU A 7 -3.88 12.70 2.82
C GLU A 7 -5.35 12.94 3.20
N THR A 8 -6.27 12.63 2.29
CA THR A 8 -7.72 12.73 2.55
C THR A 8 -8.13 11.79 3.69
N ILE A 9 -7.62 10.54 3.68
CA ILE A 9 -7.90 9.54 4.72
C ILE A 9 -7.39 10.04 6.09
N LYS A 10 -6.15 10.53 6.16
CA LYS A 10 -5.56 11.08 7.40
C LYS A 10 -6.40 12.22 7.98
N ASN A 11 -6.75 13.18 7.14
CA ASN A 11 -7.47 14.38 7.58
C ASN A 11 -8.92 14.08 7.96
N HIS A 12 -9.60 13.18 7.23
CA HIS A 12 -11.01 12.90 7.45
C HIS A 12 -11.26 11.90 8.58
N HIS A 13 -10.39 10.90 8.74
CA HIS A 13 -10.57 9.82 9.71
C HIS A 13 -9.67 9.92 10.94
N HIS A 14 -8.74 10.89 10.99
CA HIS A 14 -7.78 11.08 12.08
C HIS A 14 -6.93 9.82 12.39
N ILE A 15 -6.59 9.07 11.34
CA ILE A 15 -5.80 7.83 11.44
C ILE A 15 -4.33 8.19 11.52
N ASN A 16 -3.60 7.55 12.45
CA ASN A 16 -2.17 7.77 12.65
C ASN A 16 -1.34 6.47 12.59
N THR A 17 -1.97 5.31 12.71
CA THR A 17 -1.30 4.01 12.79
C THR A 17 -1.68 3.08 11.65
N GLN A 18 -0.81 2.09 11.40
CA GLN A 18 -1.06 1.05 10.40
C GLN A 18 -2.32 0.22 10.73
N ASP A 19 -2.51 -0.10 12.01
CA ASP A 19 -3.65 -0.92 12.46
C ASP A 19 -4.99 -0.19 12.29
N GLU A 20 -5.01 1.13 12.56
CA GLU A 20 -6.19 1.96 12.31
C GLU A 20 -6.53 2.05 10.82
N LEU A 21 -5.52 2.18 9.96
CA LEU A 21 -5.71 2.15 8.51
C LEU A 21 -6.24 0.78 8.06
N ALA A 22 -5.64 -0.31 8.53
CA ALA A 22 -6.11 -1.66 8.23
C ALA A 22 -7.58 -1.84 8.65
N ALA A 23 -7.94 -1.42 9.87
CA ALA A 23 -9.31 -1.49 10.37
C ALA A 23 -10.29 -0.62 9.55
N LEU A 24 -9.86 0.52 9.02
CA LEU A 24 -10.68 1.34 8.11
C LEU A 24 -10.86 0.62 6.75
N LEU A 25 -9.79 0.09 6.18
CA LEU A 25 -9.87 -0.58 4.88
C LEU A 25 -10.65 -1.90 4.95
N ALA A 26 -10.67 -2.56 6.11
CA ALA A 26 -11.48 -3.76 6.36
C ALA A 26 -12.99 -3.45 6.38
N ARG A 27 -13.39 -2.27 6.87
CA ARG A 27 -14.81 -1.87 6.99
C ARG A 27 -15.35 -1.16 5.74
N ASP A 28 -14.48 -0.55 4.95
CA ASP A 28 -14.86 0.21 3.76
C ASP A 28 -14.25 -0.41 2.49
N SER A 29 -15.04 -1.30 1.87
CA SER A 29 -14.66 -1.99 0.63
C SER A 29 -14.54 -1.04 -0.56
N ALA A 30 -15.29 0.08 -0.57
CA ALA A 30 -15.21 1.07 -1.64
C ALA A 30 -13.89 1.86 -1.53
N LEU A 31 -13.49 2.26 -0.33
CA LEU A 31 -12.20 2.88 -0.08
C LEU A 31 -11.04 1.93 -0.40
N MET A 32 -11.15 0.66 -0.01
CA MET A 32 -10.17 -0.38 -0.38
C MET A 32 -9.96 -0.44 -1.90
N GLN A 33 -11.04 -0.43 -2.68
CA GLN A 33 -10.93 -0.42 -4.15
C GLN A 33 -10.31 0.88 -4.68
N GLN A 34 -10.66 2.03 -4.10
CA GLN A 34 -10.04 3.31 -4.46
C GLN A 34 -8.53 3.29 -4.20
N VAL A 35 -8.09 2.79 -3.05
CA VAL A 35 -6.66 2.63 -2.73
C VAL A 35 -5.95 1.74 -3.75
N LYS A 36 -6.53 0.58 -4.07
CA LYS A 36 -5.90 -0.40 -4.97
C LYS A 36 -5.83 0.06 -6.43
N THR A 37 -6.73 0.95 -6.83
CA THR A 37 -6.81 1.48 -8.20
C THR A 37 -6.17 2.86 -8.34
N ALA A 38 -5.84 3.52 -7.23
CA ALA A 38 -5.18 4.81 -7.25
C ALA A 38 -3.74 4.66 -7.76
N ASP A 39 -3.41 5.47 -8.77
CA ASP A 39 -2.05 5.53 -9.30
C ASP A 39 -1.07 6.08 -8.25
N ALA A 40 -0.01 5.30 -7.99
CA ALA A 40 1.08 5.65 -7.08
C ALA A 40 2.34 6.14 -7.81
N LYS A 41 2.26 6.49 -9.11
CA LYS A 41 3.41 6.88 -9.94
C LYS A 41 4.60 5.93 -9.75
N HIS A 42 4.31 4.63 -9.82
CA HIS A 42 5.27 3.54 -9.75
C HIS A 42 5.91 3.24 -8.38
N TRP A 43 5.48 3.85 -7.27
CA TRP A 43 6.10 3.56 -5.96
C TRP A 43 5.43 2.45 -5.15
N VAL A 44 4.10 2.27 -5.29
CA VAL A 44 3.32 1.21 -4.63
C VAL A 44 2.45 0.51 -5.68
N ASN A 45 2.48 -0.83 -5.70
CA ASN A 45 1.85 -1.63 -6.74
C ASN A 45 1.02 -2.76 -6.12
N PHE A 46 -0.25 -2.87 -6.51
CA PHE A 46 -1.16 -3.92 -6.02
C PHE A 46 -1.28 -5.12 -6.97
N THR A 47 -0.51 -5.09 -8.06
CA THR A 47 -0.35 -6.16 -9.03
C THR A 47 1.12 -6.32 -9.35
N LYS A 48 1.54 -7.52 -9.76
CA LYS A 48 2.92 -7.77 -10.13
C LYS A 48 3.26 -6.98 -11.39
N GLN A 49 4.28 -6.13 -11.30
CA GLN A 49 4.79 -5.28 -12.36
C GLN A 49 6.32 -5.44 -12.44
N THR A 50 6.93 -4.90 -13.48
CA THR A 50 8.39 -4.96 -13.69
C THR A 50 9.10 -3.67 -13.25
N PHE A 51 8.40 -2.75 -12.59
CA PHE A 51 8.96 -1.49 -12.12
C PHE A 51 9.60 -1.64 -10.74
N ASP A 52 10.46 -0.69 -10.40
CA ASP A 52 10.99 -0.57 -9.04
C ASP A 52 9.88 -0.02 -8.14
N GLY A 53 9.81 -0.48 -6.90
CA GLY A 53 8.82 -0.01 -5.93
C GLY A 53 8.37 -1.08 -4.95
N TRP A 54 7.45 -0.69 -4.08
CA TRP A 54 6.78 -1.57 -3.13
C TRP A 54 5.59 -2.27 -3.78
N TYR A 55 5.38 -3.52 -3.39
CA TYR A 55 4.36 -4.40 -3.92
C TYR A 55 3.51 -4.96 -2.79
N CYS A 56 2.20 -5.07 -3.03
CA CYS A 56 1.27 -5.86 -2.24
C CYS A 56 0.48 -6.74 -3.22
N VAL A 57 0.93 -7.97 -3.43
CA VAL A 57 0.38 -8.87 -4.46
C VAL A 57 -0.36 -10.03 -3.80
N SER A 58 -1.59 -10.27 -4.25
CA SER A 58 -2.34 -11.45 -3.82
C SER A 58 -1.84 -12.70 -4.54
N THR A 59 -1.69 -13.80 -3.80
CA THR A 59 -1.44 -15.14 -4.34
C THR A 59 -2.77 -15.93 -4.27
N PRO A 60 -3.53 -16.04 -5.38
CA PRO A 60 -4.92 -16.54 -5.34
C PRO A 60 -5.05 -17.96 -4.80
N LEU A 61 -4.04 -18.80 -5.03
CA LEU A 61 -4.05 -20.20 -4.60
C LEU A 61 -3.87 -20.38 -3.09
N LEU A 62 -3.24 -19.42 -2.42
CA LEU A 62 -2.91 -19.50 -1.00
C LEU A 62 -3.75 -18.55 -0.15
N THR A 63 -4.60 -17.74 -0.78
CA THR A 63 -5.38 -16.66 -0.12
C THR A 63 -4.50 -15.73 0.72
N THR A 64 -3.23 -15.59 0.34
CA THR A 64 -2.24 -14.74 1.00
C THR A 64 -1.94 -13.49 0.19
N PHE A 65 -1.42 -12.48 0.87
CA PHE A 65 -0.95 -11.22 0.31
C PHE A 65 0.51 -11.04 0.67
N HIS A 66 1.33 -10.78 -0.33
CA HIS A 66 2.77 -10.70 -0.22
C HIS A 66 3.18 -9.24 -0.35
N VAL A 67 3.85 -8.73 0.67
CA VAL A 67 4.38 -7.37 0.71
C VAL A 67 5.89 -7.42 0.59
N TYR A 68 6.43 -6.77 -0.43
CA TYR A 68 7.86 -6.79 -0.72
C TYR A 68 8.29 -5.56 -1.51
N TYR A 69 9.57 -5.22 -1.45
CA TYR A 69 10.19 -4.26 -2.35
C TYR A 69 10.77 -4.98 -3.57
N GLN A 70 10.63 -4.40 -4.76
CA GLN A 70 11.24 -4.86 -6.00
C GLN A 70 12.13 -3.75 -6.58
N GLU A 71 13.33 -4.09 -7.04
CA GLU A 71 14.28 -3.21 -7.72
C GLU A 71 14.91 -4.03 -8.85
N ARG A 72 14.92 -3.48 -10.06
CA ARG A 72 15.47 -4.13 -11.25
C ARG A 72 16.94 -4.49 -11.01
N GLY A 73 17.28 -5.74 -11.29
CA GLY A 73 18.65 -6.23 -11.20
C GLY A 73 19.11 -6.58 -9.77
N LYS A 74 18.25 -6.50 -8.76
CA LYS A 74 18.53 -7.01 -7.42
C LYS A 74 17.59 -8.16 -7.05
N ASN A 75 18.15 -9.21 -6.46
CA ASN A 75 17.39 -10.19 -5.68
C ASN A 75 17.16 -9.54 -4.31
N ILE A 76 15.96 -9.06 -4.03
CA ILE A 76 15.68 -8.42 -2.76
C ILE A 76 15.21 -9.47 -1.77
N TRP A 77 15.69 -9.33 -0.53
CA TRP A 77 15.43 -10.21 0.60
C TRP A 77 14.38 -9.55 1.49
N GLY A 78 13.40 -10.33 1.93
CA GLY A 78 12.32 -9.89 2.83
C GLY A 78 10.98 -9.82 2.11
N GLU A 79 10.13 -10.79 2.43
CA GLU A 79 8.74 -10.83 2.02
C GLU A 79 7.91 -11.00 3.29
N ASP A 80 7.01 -10.06 3.54
CA ASP A 80 6.02 -10.19 4.59
C ASP A 80 4.75 -10.81 3.99
N VAL A 81 4.28 -11.89 4.59
CA VAL A 81 3.11 -12.63 4.12
C VAL A 81 1.95 -12.41 5.09
N PHE A 82 0.86 -11.89 4.56
CA PHE A 82 -0.36 -11.58 5.31
C PHE A 82 -1.50 -12.50 4.85
N SER A 83 -2.34 -12.93 5.79
CA SER A 83 -3.60 -13.62 5.46
C SER A 83 -4.77 -12.65 5.27
N ASN A 84 -4.61 -11.37 5.62
CA ASN A 84 -5.63 -10.33 5.54
C ASN A 84 -5.23 -9.25 4.53
N GLN A 85 -6.11 -8.97 3.57
CA GLN A 85 -5.88 -7.95 2.54
C GLN A 85 -5.68 -6.55 3.13
N SER A 86 -6.48 -6.19 4.14
CA SER A 86 -6.47 -4.85 4.72
C SER A 86 -5.16 -4.56 5.46
N GLU A 87 -4.65 -5.55 6.18
CA GLU A 87 -3.34 -5.49 6.84
C GLU A 87 -2.20 -5.37 5.82
N ALA A 88 -2.23 -6.18 4.76
CA ALA A 88 -1.22 -6.14 3.71
C ALA A 88 -1.17 -4.78 2.98
N VAL A 89 -2.35 -4.24 2.65
CA VAL A 89 -2.47 -2.93 1.99
C VAL A 89 -2.03 -1.80 2.92
N ALA A 90 -2.37 -1.85 4.21
CA ALA A 90 -1.88 -0.88 5.17
C ALA A 90 -0.36 -0.98 5.32
N ALA A 91 0.18 -2.19 5.46
CA ALA A 91 1.61 -2.44 5.58
C ALA A 91 2.41 -1.88 4.40
N VAL A 92 2.02 -2.15 3.15
CA VAL A 92 2.75 -1.63 1.98
C VAL A 92 2.72 -0.10 1.90
N ILE A 93 1.65 0.55 2.36
CA ILE A 93 1.54 2.02 2.41
C ILE A 93 2.51 2.61 3.44
N PHE A 94 2.65 1.97 4.61
CA PHE A 94 3.58 2.41 5.65
C PHE A 94 5.03 2.11 5.28
N MET A 95 5.34 0.88 4.85
CA MET A 95 6.69 0.47 4.46
C MET A 95 7.24 1.26 3.27
N SER A 96 6.36 1.69 2.36
CA SER A 96 6.77 2.55 1.24
C SER A 96 7.16 3.98 1.64
N GLY A 97 6.94 4.37 2.89
CA GLY A 97 7.09 5.75 3.36
C GLY A 97 6.04 6.70 2.79
N LEU A 98 5.06 6.19 2.02
CA LEU A 98 4.01 7.02 1.43
C LEU A 98 3.11 7.61 2.50
N TRP A 99 2.90 6.88 3.59
CA TRP A 99 2.22 7.40 4.77
C TRP A 99 2.93 8.64 5.30
N ASP A 100 4.25 8.60 5.53
CA ASP A 100 4.96 9.72 6.17
C ASP A 100 5.42 10.81 5.20
N SER A 101 5.31 10.59 3.89
CA SER A 101 5.77 11.56 2.90
C SER A 101 5.03 12.89 3.01
N GLU A 102 5.71 13.94 3.47
CA GLU A 102 5.16 15.31 3.48
C GLU A 102 4.80 15.73 2.04
N PHE A 103 3.67 16.41 1.88
CA PHE A 103 3.32 17.08 0.63
C PHE A 103 4.29 18.24 0.43
N ASN A 104 5.18 18.14 -0.55
CA ASN A 104 5.93 19.29 -1.06
C ASN A 104 5.25 19.72 -2.37
N PRO A 105 4.36 20.74 -2.37
CA PRO A 105 3.65 21.19 -3.58
C PRO A 105 4.55 21.77 -4.68
N THR A 106 5.87 21.83 -4.47
CA THR A 106 6.81 22.59 -5.29
C THR A 106 8.07 21.79 -5.63
N SER A 107 7.93 20.62 -6.27
CA SER A 107 9.05 19.94 -6.93
C SER A 107 8.62 19.42 -8.30
#